data_AF-A0A519YG32-F1
#
_entry.id   AF-A0A519YG32-F1
#
_cell.length_a   1.000
_cell.length_b   1.000
_cell.length_c   1.000
_cell.angle_alpha   90.00
_cell.angle_beta   90.00
_cell.angle_gamma   90.00
#
_symmetry.space_group_name_H-M   'P 1'
#
loop_
_entity.id
_entity.type
_entity.pdbx_description
1 polymer ?
#
loop_
_entity_poly.entity_id
_entity_poly.type
_entity_poly.pdbx_seq_one_letter_code
_entity_poly.pdbx_strand_id
1 'polypeptide(L)'
;DFWATWCGPCLAEMPASLALRQKFAGRDVVFLYVSLDSKATDWQKYLATRQVVGANAVQLHDPGAFDGPAARAFKVQSIPSYWLIGRDGRIISNNPPRPSASPAIDTALEQALKP
;
A
#
# COMPACT_ATOMS: atom_id res chain seq x y z
N ASP A 1 1.85 0.53 -1.07
CA ASP A 1 0.65 0.19 -1.87
C ASP A 1 0.31 1.40 -2.72
N PHE A 2 0.64 1.36 -4.01
CA PHE A 2 0.23 2.39 -4.97
C PHE A 2 -1.12 2.00 -5.56
N TRP A 3 -2.11 2.86 -5.38
CA TRP A 3 -3.51 2.57 -5.71
C TRP A 3 -4.26 3.85 -6.14
N ALA A 4 -5.51 3.72 -6.54
CA ALA A 4 -6.39 4.87 -6.77
C ALA A 4 -7.87 4.48 -6.59
N THR A 5 -8.75 5.44 -6.33
CA THR A 5 -10.19 5.17 -6.12
C THR A 5 -10.89 4.65 -7.37
N TRP A 6 -10.38 4.98 -8.56
CA TRP A 6 -10.87 4.49 -9.85
C TRP A 6 -10.28 3.13 -10.26
N CYS A 7 -9.33 2.59 -9.50
CA CYS A 7 -8.67 1.32 -9.79
C CYS A 7 -9.46 0.14 -9.19
N GLY A 8 -10.32 -0.48 -9.99
CA GLY A 8 -11.12 -1.65 -9.58
C GLY A 8 -10.30 -2.78 -8.94
N PRO A 9 -9.20 -3.26 -9.56
CA PRO A 9 -8.35 -4.29 -8.96
C PRO A 9 -7.69 -3.86 -7.64
N CYS A 10 -7.36 -2.59 -7.48
CA CYS A 10 -6.82 -2.07 -6.22
C CYS A 10 -7.88 -2.16 -5.11
N LEU A 11 -9.11 -1.75 -5.40
CA LEU A 11 -10.22 -1.84 -4.45
C LEU A 11 -10.56 -3.29 -4.07
N ALA A 12 -10.34 -4.25 -4.98
CA ALA A 12 -10.52 -5.67 -4.70
C ALA A 12 -9.46 -6.23 -3.71
N GLU A 13 -8.25 -5.66 -3.68
CA GLU A 13 -7.18 -6.04 -2.73
C GLU A 13 -7.31 -5.33 -1.37
N MET A 14 -8.03 -4.22 -1.30
CA MET A 14 -8.17 -3.42 -0.06
C MET A 14 -8.67 -4.23 1.14
N PRO A 15 -9.71 -5.10 1.04
CA PRO A 15 -10.14 -5.91 2.17
C PRO A 15 -9.03 -6.82 2.72
N ALA A 16 -8.26 -7.46 1.84
CA ALA A 16 -7.13 -8.30 2.23
C ALA A 16 -5.99 -7.47 2.83
N SER A 17 -5.71 -6.28 2.27
CA SER A 17 -4.74 -5.32 2.81
C SER A 17 -5.09 -4.86 4.23
N LEU A 18 -6.37 -4.57 4.49
CA LEU A 18 -6.84 -4.21 5.83
C LEU A 18 -6.75 -5.37 6.82
N ALA A 19 -7.11 -6.58 6.40
CA ALA A 19 -6.97 -7.79 7.22
C ALA A 19 -5.50 -8.09 7.55
N LEU A 20 -4.62 -7.95 6.56
CA LEU A 20 -3.18 -8.13 6.73
C LEU A 20 -2.61 -7.09 7.71
N ARG A 21 -3.02 -5.82 7.59
CA ARG A 21 -2.67 -4.77 8.54
C ARG A 21 -3.12 -5.09 9.96
N GLN A 22 -4.35 -5.58 10.13
CA GLN A 22 -4.85 -6.00 11.45
C GLN A 22 -4.05 -7.18 12.01
N LYS A 23 -3.71 -8.17 11.17
CA LYS A 23 -2.91 -9.34 11.57
C LYS A 23 -1.52 -8.94 12.08
N PHE A 24 -0.91 -7.92 11.47
CA PHE A 24 0.41 -7.41 11.86
C PHE A 24 0.34 -6.18 12.78
N ALA A 25 -0.82 -5.86 13.35
CA ALA A 25 -0.96 -4.76 14.30
C ALA A 25 -0.06 -4.97 15.53
N GLY A 26 0.61 -3.90 15.97
CA GLY A 26 1.58 -3.97 17.07
C GLY A 26 2.94 -4.59 16.72
N ARG A 27 3.14 -5.05 15.49
CA ARG A 27 4.45 -5.42 14.94
C ARG A 27 5.14 -4.18 14.36
N ASP A 28 6.46 -4.25 14.18
CA ASP A 28 7.29 -3.18 13.61
C ASP A 28 7.16 -3.10 12.07
N VAL A 29 5.92 -2.91 11.60
CA VAL A 29 5.58 -2.76 10.18
C VAL A 29 4.53 -1.66 10.02
N VAL A 30 4.70 -0.87 8.97
CA VAL A 30 3.78 0.20 8.57
C VAL A 30 3.25 -0.10 7.17
N PHE A 31 1.93 0.00 7.01
CA PHE A 31 1.25 -0.09 5.72
C PHE A 31 1.11 1.30 5.13
N LEU A 32 1.92 1.59 4.11
CA LEU A 32 1.92 2.87 3.41
C LEU A 32 1.05 2.78 2.14
N TYR A 33 -0.04 3.54 2.14
CA TYR A 33 -0.98 3.65 1.03
C TYR A 33 -0.73 4.97 0.31
N VAL A 34 -0.38 4.91 -0.98
CA VAL A 34 -0.08 6.07 -1.82
C VAL A 34 -1.13 6.13 -2.92
N SER A 35 -2.07 7.04 -2.78
CA SER A 35 -3.11 7.27 -3.78
C SER A 35 -2.55 8.05 -4.97
N LEU A 36 -2.84 7.56 -6.18
CA LEU A 36 -2.55 8.19 -7.46
C LEU A 36 -3.79 8.89 -8.06
N ASP A 37 -4.80 9.19 -7.24
CA ASP A 37 -5.96 9.94 -7.70
C ASP A 37 -5.53 11.32 -8.22
N SER A 38 -6.04 11.77 -9.36
CA SER A 38 -5.64 13.08 -9.89
C SER A 38 -6.11 14.23 -8.99
N LYS A 39 -7.22 14.03 -8.25
CA LYS A 39 -7.79 15.01 -7.33
C LYS A 39 -7.76 14.49 -5.91
N ALA A 40 -7.14 15.25 -5.00
CA ALA A 40 -7.11 14.93 -3.58
C ALA A 40 -8.52 14.74 -2.98
N THR A 41 -9.52 15.46 -3.50
CA THR A 41 -10.91 15.38 -3.03
C THR A 41 -11.54 14.01 -3.24
N ASP A 42 -11.19 13.30 -4.31
CA ASP A 42 -11.78 11.99 -4.61
C ASP A 42 -11.21 10.93 -3.65
N TRP A 43 -9.89 10.98 -3.45
CA TRP A 43 -9.19 10.22 -2.41
C TRP A 43 -9.75 10.50 -1.01
N GLN A 44 -9.88 11.77 -0.62
CA GLN A 44 -10.42 12.16 0.70
C GLN A 44 -11.84 11.66 0.93
N LYS A 45 -12.72 11.76 -0.08
CA LYS A 45 -14.09 11.21 -0.01
C LYS A 45 -14.08 9.69 0.19
N TYR A 46 -13.18 8.99 -0.50
CA TYR A 46 -13.02 7.55 -0.30
C TYR A 46 -12.57 7.23 1.14
N LEU A 47 -11.55 7.94 1.66
CA LEU A 47 -11.08 7.76 3.03
C LEU A 47 -12.17 8.03 4.07
N ALA A 48 -13.02 9.05 3.86
CA ALA A 48 -14.09 9.40 4.79
C ALA A 48 -15.21 8.35 4.85
N THR A 49 -15.41 7.57 3.78
CA THR A 49 -16.50 6.58 3.68
C THR A 49 -16.06 5.14 3.97
N ARG A 50 -14.77 4.92 4.24
CA ARG A 50 -14.18 3.59 4.43
C ARG A 50 -13.26 3.61 5.64
N GLN A 51 -13.29 2.56 6.45
CA GLN A 51 -12.39 2.39 7.61
C GLN A 51 -10.95 1.99 7.19
N VAL A 52 -10.39 2.71 6.22
CA VAL A 52 -9.02 2.52 5.72
C VAL A 52 -7.99 3.29 6.54
N VAL A 53 -8.43 4.19 7.40
CA VAL A 53 -7.59 4.89 8.38
C VAL A 53 -7.56 4.09 9.69
N GLY A 54 -6.37 3.93 10.28
CA GLY A 54 -6.20 3.24 11.56
C GLY A 54 -4.74 3.06 11.96
N ALA A 55 -4.49 2.37 13.06
CA ALA A 55 -3.14 2.07 13.54
C ALA A 55 -2.31 1.32 12.48
N ASN A 56 -1.01 1.61 12.44
CA ASN A 56 -0.04 1.06 11.49
C ASN A 56 -0.38 1.32 10.01
N ALA A 57 -1.27 2.29 9.70
CA ALA A 57 -1.53 2.77 8.34
C ALA A 57 -1.11 4.22 8.19
N VAL A 58 -0.45 4.53 7.07
CA VAL A 58 -0.20 5.91 6.64
C VAL A 58 -0.84 6.09 5.27
N GLN A 59 -1.67 7.11 5.15
CA GLN A 59 -2.37 7.47 3.92
C GLN A 59 -1.70 8.69 3.30
N LEU A 60 -1.18 8.55 2.08
CA LEU A 60 -0.56 9.60 1.30
C LEU A 60 -1.30 9.79 -0.02
N HIS A 61 -1.20 10.99 -0.57
CA HIS A 61 -1.69 11.33 -1.89
C HIS A 61 -0.52 11.86 -2.72
N ASP A 62 -0.27 11.20 -3.85
CA ASP A 62 0.75 11.57 -4.83
C ASP A 62 0.05 12.20 -6.04
N PRO A 63 -0.06 13.54 -6.09
CA PRO A 63 -0.80 14.22 -7.15
C PRO A 63 -0.07 14.08 -8.49
N GLY A 64 -0.83 13.98 -9.58
CA GLY A 64 -0.29 13.82 -10.94
C GLY A 64 -0.37 12.38 -11.48
N ALA A 65 -1.09 11.49 -10.80
CA ALA A 65 -1.23 10.08 -11.20
C ALA A 65 0.14 9.41 -11.39
N PHE A 66 0.42 8.81 -12.55
CA PHE A 66 1.71 8.17 -12.83
C PHE A 66 2.87 9.16 -13.00
N ASP A 67 2.57 10.45 -13.18
CA ASP A 67 3.55 11.54 -13.20
C ASP A 67 3.71 12.21 -11.83
N GLY A 68 3.18 11.63 -10.75
CA GLY A 68 3.43 12.10 -9.40
C GLY A 68 4.90 11.91 -8.98
N PRO A 69 5.43 12.74 -8.06
CA PRO A 69 6.80 12.61 -7.59
C PRO A 69 7.12 11.22 -7.02
N ALA A 70 6.22 10.61 -6.24
CA ALA A 70 6.44 9.28 -5.70
C ALA A 70 6.32 8.20 -6.79
N ALA A 71 5.30 8.27 -7.65
CA ALA A 71 5.09 7.36 -8.77
C ALA A 71 6.32 7.33 -9.69
N ARG A 72 6.89 8.48 -10.04
CA ARG A 72 8.13 8.55 -10.83
C ARG A 72 9.34 8.00 -10.09
N ALA A 73 9.52 8.35 -8.82
CA ALA A 73 10.66 7.89 -8.02
C ALA A 73 10.67 6.35 -7.90
N PHE A 74 9.51 5.74 -7.74
CA PHE A 74 9.33 4.29 -7.67
C PHE A 74 9.10 3.62 -9.04
N LYS A 75 9.11 4.41 -10.13
CA LYS A 75 8.86 3.95 -11.51
C LYS A 75 7.56 3.16 -11.66
N VAL A 76 6.49 3.62 -11.02
CA VAL A 76 5.16 3.02 -11.10
C VAL A 76 4.59 3.21 -12.50
N GLN A 77 4.33 2.11 -13.21
CA GLN A 77 3.75 2.13 -14.56
C GLN A 77 2.32 1.58 -14.60
N SER A 78 1.88 0.91 -13.54
CA SER A 78 0.54 0.35 -13.41
C SER A 78 0.17 0.23 -11.93
N ILE A 79 -1.13 0.10 -11.65
CA ILE A 79 -1.65 -0.16 -10.31
C ILE A 79 -2.65 -1.33 -10.36
N PRO A 80 -2.75 -2.13 -9.29
CA PRO A 80 -2.02 -2.00 -8.02
C PRO A 80 -0.54 -2.40 -8.16
N SER A 81 0.34 -1.67 -7.46
CA SER A 81 1.76 -1.98 -7.36
C SER A 81 2.26 -1.86 -5.92
N TYR A 82 3.14 -2.76 -5.51
CA TYR A 82 3.55 -2.92 -4.12
C TYR A 82 5.07 -2.93 -3.99
N TRP A 83 5.56 -2.44 -2.85
CA TRP A 83 6.96 -2.50 -2.46
C TRP A 83 7.05 -3.01 -1.04
N LEU A 84 8.06 -3.84 -0.78
CA LEU A 84 8.48 -4.24 0.54
C LEU A 84 9.81 -3.57 0.84
N ILE A 85 9.84 -2.75 1.88
CA ILE A 85 11.00 -1.94 2.28
C ILE A 85 11.42 -2.40 3.66
N GLY A 86 12.73 -2.65 3.83
CA GLY A 86 13.32 -3.05 5.10
C GLY A 86 13.43 -1.89 6.08
N ARG A 87 13.68 -2.22 7.35
CA ARG A 87 13.86 -1.23 8.43
C ARG A 87 15.05 -0.30 8.22
N ASP A 88 16.01 -0.70 7.39
CA ASP A 88 17.16 0.11 6.97
C ASP A 88 16.86 1.04 5.78
N GLY A 89 15.60 1.08 5.32
CA GLY A 89 15.15 1.88 4.19
C GLY A 89 15.47 1.29 2.81
N ARG A 90 16.08 0.10 2.73
CA ARG A 90 16.37 -0.56 1.44
C ARG A 90 15.15 -1.30 0.91
N ILE A 91 15.01 -1.33 -0.41
CA ILE A 91 13.97 -2.12 -1.08
C ILE A 91 14.35 -3.60 -0.96
N ILE A 92 13.53 -4.39 -0.26
CA ILE A 92 13.62 -5.85 -0.21
C ILE A 92 13.00 -6.44 -1.48
N SER A 93 11.86 -5.90 -1.91
CA SER A 93 11.20 -6.31 -3.16
C SER A 93 10.40 -5.14 -3.76
N ASN A 94 10.50 -4.98 -5.08
CA ASN A 94 9.70 -4.05 -5.89
C ASN A 94 8.47 -4.71 -6.54
N ASN A 95 8.21 -5.98 -6.24
CA ASN A 95 7.02 -6.71 -6.64
C ASN A 95 6.75 -7.87 -5.66
N PRO A 96 6.46 -7.57 -4.37
CA PRO A 96 6.12 -8.60 -3.40
C PRO A 96 4.75 -9.22 -3.74
N PRO A 97 4.41 -10.37 -3.10
CA PRO A 97 3.07 -10.92 -3.20
C PRO A 97 2.00 -9.87 -2.87
N ARG A 98 0.83 -9.98 -3.52
CA ARG A 98 -0.31 -9.10 -3.25
C ARG A 98 -0.85 -9.32 -1.84
N PRO A 99 -1.58 -8.35 -1.26
CA PRO A 99 -2.22 -8.54 0.04
C PRO A 99 -3.14 -9.78 0.12
N SER A 100 -3.83 -10.12 -0.96
CA SER A 100 -4.67 -11.33 -1.03
C SER A 100 -3.90 -12.65 -1.16
N ALA A 101 -2.59 -12.61 -1.46
CA ALA A 101 -1.77 -13.79 -1.74
C ALA A 101 -1.26 -14.47 -0.46
N SER A 102 -2.15 -14.87 0.43
CA SER A 102 -1.81 -15.68 1.60
C SER A 102 -1.51 -17.13 1.18
N PRO A 103 -0.49 -17.82 1.76
CA PRO A 103 0.38 -17.38 2.84
C PRO A 103 1.66 -16.65 2.39
N ALA A 104 1.81 -16.40 1.09
CA ALA A 104 3.05 -15.84 0.53
C ALA A 104 3.33 -14.43 1.06
N ILE A 105 2.31 -13.56 1.17
CA ILE A 105 2.48 -12.21 1.73
C ILE A 105 2.82 -12.24 3.23
N ASP A 106 2.18 -13.12 3.99
CA ASP A 106 2.47 -13.30 5.41
C ASP A 106 3.92 -13.73 5.62
N THR A 107 4.38 -14.69 4.82
CA THR A 107 5.76 -15.18 4.85
C THR A 107 6.75 -14.09 4.50
N ALA A 108 6.46 -13.27 3.49
CA ALA A 108 7.33 -12.16 3.08
C ALA A 108 7.48 -11.12 4.21
N LEU A 109 6.38 -10.76 4.88
CA LEU A 109 6.42 -9.82 6.02
C LEU A 109 7.16 -10.41 7.21
N GLU A 110 6.90 -11.67 7.59
CA GLU A 110 7.61 -12.32 8.69
C GLU A 110 9.11 -12.45 8.42
N GLN A 111 9.52 -12.69 7.16
CA GLN A 111 10.93 -12.70 6.78
C GLN A 111 11.56 -11.30 6.90
N ALA A 112 10.86 -10.25 6.49
CA ALA A 112 11.35 -8.87 6.57
C ALA A 112 11.44 -8.34 8.02
N LEU A 113 10.68 -8.92 8.95
CA LEU A 113 10.69 -8.57 10.37
C LEU A 113 11.80 -9.26 11.18
N LYS A 114 12.55 -10.19 10.57
CA LYS A 114 13.68 -10.83 11.25
C LYS A 114 14.78 -9.78 11.56
N PRO A 115 15.52 -9.96 12.67
CA PRO A 115 16.61 -9.08 13.07
C PRO A 115 17.69 -8.94 11.99
#